data_AF-A0A124DXS4-F1
#
_entry.id   AF-A0A124DXS4-F1
#
_cell.length_a   1.000
_cell.length_b   1.000
_cell.length_c   1.000
_cell.angle_alpha   90.00
_cell.angle_beta   90.00
_cell.angle_gamma   90.00
#
_symmetry.space_group_name_H-M   'P 1'
#
loop_
_entity.id
_entity.type
_entity.pdbx_description
1 polymer ?
#
loop_
_entity_poly.entity_id
_entity_poly.type
_entity_poly.pdbx_seq_one_letter_code
_entity_poly.pdbx_strand_id
1 'polypeptide(L)'
;MKVQVTAKFFLDNGEVKRVDWFEIDPKLIGKIVENGVDKPIEIILKSAKDVQDEYKKIFRRLHRQGEMFIVENINGELAGVPFTKVTYWTLKAREVTKNVTESTNRASV
;
A
#
# COMPACT_ATOMS: atom_id res chain seq x y z
N MET A 1 4.34 -13.46 2.09
CA MET A 1 4.92 -12.55 1.08
C MET A 1 5.14 -11.18 1.71
N LYS A 2 6.28 -10.53 1.47
CA LYS A 2 6.51 -9.13 1.86
C LYS A 2 6.56 -8.27 0.60
N VAL A 3 5.77 -7.20 0.56
CA VAL A 3 5.69 -6.29 -0.59
C VAL A 3 6.01 -4.88 -0.12
N GLN A 4 6.92 -4.20 -0.81
CA GLN A 4 7.10 -2.77 -0.66
C GLN A 4 6.17 -2.06 -1.62
N VAL A 5 5.38 -1.13 -1.09
CA VAL A 5 4.49 -0.27 -1.87
C VAL A 5 5.02 1.15 -1.82
N THR A 6 5.11 1.78 -2.99
CA THR A 6 5.50 3.18 -3.16
C THR A 6 4.37 3.91 -3.85
N ALA A 7 3.79 4.91 -3.17
CA ALA A 7 2.85 5.85 -3.74
C ALA A 7 3.48 7.24 -3.89
N LYS A 8 3.19 7.92 -5.01
CA LYS A 8 3.42 9.36 -5.15
C LYS A 8 2.10 10.04 -5.40
N PHE A 9 1.81 11.08 -4.62
CA PHE A 9 0.63 11.90 -4.69
C PHE A 9 1.03 13.29 -5.17
N PHE A 10 0.47 13.72 -6.29
CA PHE A 10 0.66 15.05 -6.85
C PHE A 10 -0.49 15.91 -6.35
N LEU A 11 -0.16 16.95 -5.59
CA LEU A 11 -1.13 17.81 -4.94
C LEU A 11 -1.51 19.00 -5.82
N ASP A 12 -2.65 19.61 -5.53
CA ASP A 12 -3.18 20.80 -6.20
C ASP A 12 -2.29 22.05 -6.06
N ASN A 13 -1.49 22.12 -4.98
CA ASN A 13 -0.49 23.15 -4.75
C ASN A 13 0.86 22.91 -5.49
N GLY A 14 0.95 21.86 -6.30
CA GLY A 14 2.17 21.47 -7.01
C GLY A 14 3.17 20.65 -6.20
N GLU A 15 2.91 20.41 -4.91
CA GLU A 15 3.73 19.55 -4.07
C GLU A 15 3.57 18.07 -4.47
N VAL A 16 4.65 17.30 -4.30
CA VAL A 16 4.61 15.84 -4.49
C VAL A 16 4.93 15.15 -3.18
N LYS A 17 3.93 14.47 -2.61
CA LYS A 17 4.11 13.65 -1.41
C LYS A 17 4.37 12.20 -1.80
N ARG A 18 5.50 11.66 -1.34
CA ARG A 18 5.85 10.24 -1.52
C ARG A 18 5.63 9.49 -0.21
N VAL A 19 4.97 8.34 -0.29
CA VAL A 19 4.77 7.44 0.84
C VAL A 19 5.24 6.04 0.44
N ASP A 20 6.16 5.49 1.21
CA ASP A 20 6.63 4.11 1.07
C ASP A 20 6.22 3.33 2.33
N TRP A 21 5.65 2.14 2.17
CA TRP A 21 5.28 1.25 3.28
C TRP A 21 5.45 -0.21 2.89
N PHE A 22 5.38 -1.09 3.89
CA PHE A 22 5.42 -2.54 3.69
C PHE A 22 4.06 -3.16 3.95
N GLU A 23 3.70 -4.11 3.08
CA GLU A 23 2.63 -5.07 3.31
C GLU A 23 3.23 -6.43 3.60
N ILE A 24 2.87 -7.00 4.76
CA ILE A 24 3.31 -8.32 5.18
C ILE A 24 2.10 -9.24 5.14
N ASP A 25 2.22 -10.31 4.36
CA ASP A 25 1.17 -11.28 4.10
C ASP A 25 -0.17 -10.60 3.75
N PRO A 26 -0.20 -9.80 2.65
CA PRO A 26 -1.34 -8.98 2.32
C PRO A 26 -2.59 -9.83 2.06
N LYS A 27 -3.66 -9.50 2.77
CA LYS A 27 -4.97 -10.13 2.67
C LYS A 27 -6.03 -9.07 2.46
N LEU A 28 -7.01 -9.40 1.63
CA LEU A 28 -8.26 -8.66 1.57
C LEU A 28 -9.36 -9.44 2.29
N ILE A 29 -10.14 -8.73 3.09
CA ILE A 29 -11.36 -9.26 3.67
C ILE A 29 -12.51 -8.79 2.77
N GLY A 30 -13.01 -9.69 1.94
CA GLY A 30 -14.21 -9.49 1.13
C GLY A 30 -15.44 -10.10 1.79
N LYS A 31 -16.59 -9.93 1.14
CA LYS A 31 -17.81 -10.66 1.47
C LYS A 31 -18.35 -11.32 0.21
N ILE A 32 -18.78 -12.58 0.31
CA ILE A 32 -19.63 -13.20 -0.71
C ILE A 32 -21.02 -13.44 -0.12
N VAL A 33 -22.04 -13.33 -0.96
CA VAL A 33 -23.39 -13.73 -0.60
C VAL A 33 -23.55 -15.18 -1.05
N GLU A 34 -23.55 -16.10 -0.09
CA GLU A 34 -23.85 -17.52 -0.34
C GLU A 34 -25.16 -17.84 0.38
N ASN A 35 -26.18 -18.28 -0.37
CA ASN A 35 -27.52 -18.56 0.16
C ASN A 35 -28.15 -17.38 0.93
N GLY A 36 -27.92 -16.15 0.50
CA GLY A 36 -28.46 -14.95 1.15
C GLY A 36 -27.74 -14.52 2.43
N VAL A 37 -26.63 -15.18 2.79
CA VAL A 37 -25.81 -14.83 3.96
C VAL A 37 -24.48 -14.25 3.51
N ASP A 38 -24.14 -13.08 4.04
CA ASP A 38 -22.81 -12.46 3.92
C ASP A 38 -21.77 -13.34 4.65
N LYS A 39 -20.93 -14.05 3.90
CA LYS A 39 -19.77 -14.76 4.45
C LYS A 39 -18.49 -13.97 4.16
N PRO A 40 -17.66 -13.66 5.17
CA PRO A 40 -16.37 -13.05 4.94
C PRO A 40 -15.45 -14.06 4.21
N ILE A 41 -14.79 -13.60 3.15
CA ILE A 41 -13.72 -14.35 2.49
C ILE A 41 -12.43 -13.59 2.66
N GLU A 42 -11.41 -14.28 3.17
CA GLU A 42 -10.03 -13.82 3.08
C GLU A 42 -9.46 -14.18 1.71
N ILE A 43 -9.18 -13.16 0.90
CA ILE A 43 -8.44 -13.31 -0.35
C ILE A 43 -6.99 -12.99 -0.03
N ILE A 44 -6.14 -14.02 0.02
CA ILE A 44 -4.70 -13.86 0.15
C ILE A 44 -4.17 -13.32 -1.19
N LEU A 45 -3.54 -12.15 -1.17
CA LEU A 45 -2.90 -11.58 -2.36
C LEU A 45 -1.58 -12.32 -2.58
N LYS A 46 -1.44 -12.97 -3.75
CA LYS A 46 -0.35 -13.92 -4.01
C LYS A 46 0.84 -13.28 -4.72
N SER A 47 0.68 -12.08 -5.27
CA SER A 47 1.75 -11.37 -5.99
C SER A 47 1.77 -9.87 -5.68
N ALA A 48 2.92 -9.22 -5.89
CA ALA A 48 2.98 -7.74 -5.82
C ALA A 48 2.04 -7.06 -6.84
N LYS A 49 1.76 -7.71 -7.98
CA LYS A 49 0.82 -7.18 -8.96
C LYS A 49 -0.60 -7.11 -8.38
N ASP A 50 -1.04 -8.17 -7.70
CA ASP A 50 -2.35 -8.20 -7.05
C ASP A 50 -2.45 -7.09 -5.99
N VAL A 51 -1.41 -6.94 -5.16
CA VAL A 51 -1.32 -5.85 -4.17
C VAL A 51 -1.43 -4.48 -4.85
N GLN A 52 -0.71 -4.26 -5.95
CA GLN A 52 -0.75 -3.01 -6.68
C GLN A 52 -2.16 -2.72 -7.23
N ASP A 53 -2.81 -3.71 -7.83
CA ASP A 53 -4.11 -3.52 -8.47
C ASP A 53 -5.23 -3.30 -7.44
N GLU A 54 -5.14 -3.92 -6.26
CA GLU A 54 -6.06 -3.67 -5.16
C GLU A 54 -5.87 -2.28 -4.55
N TYR A 55 -4.63 -1.86 -4.31
CA TYR A 55 -4.36 -0.49 -3.88
C TYR A 55 -4.80 0.56 -4.90
N LYS A 56 -4.71 0.28 -6.21
CA LYS A 56 -5.31 1.15 -7.24
C LYS A 56 -6.82 1.27 -7.09
N LYS A 57 -7.53 0.17 -6.78
CA LYS A 57 -8.99 0.22 -6.54
C LYS A 57 -9.31 1.06 -5.30
N ILE A 58 -8.57 0.86 -4.21
CA ILE A 58 -8.69 1.66 -3.00
C ILE A 58 -8.44 3.14 -3.31
N PHE A 59 -7.34 3.49 -3.97
CA PHE A 59 -7.00 4.88 -4.27
C PHE A 59 -8.02 5.55 -5.20
N ARG A 60 -8.56 4.83 -6.18
CA ARG A 60 -9.69 5.35 -7.00
C ARG A 60 -10.92 5.64 -6.15
N ARG A 61 -11.24 4.75 -5.22
CA ARG A 61 -12.38 4.93 -4.30
C ARG A 61 -12.15 6.15 -3.40
N LEU A 62 -11.00 6.24 -2.74
CA LEU A 62 -10.63 7.37 -1.89
C LEU A 62 -10.63 8.69 -2.66
N HIS A 63 -10.12 8.69 -3.89
CA HIS A 63 -10.14 9.88 -4.77
C HIS A 63 -11.57 10.32 -5.08
N ARG A 64 -12.45 9.39 -5.47
CA ARG A 64 -13.85 9.70 -5.77
C ARG A 64 -14.61 10.22 -4.54
N GLN A 65 -14.28 9.72 -3.35
CA GLN A 65 -14.96 10.06 -2.11
C GLN A 65 -14.32 11.25 -1.36
N GLY A 66 -13.16 11.73 -1.81
CA GLY A 66 -12.41 12.77 -1.09
C GLY A 66 -11.91 12.31 0.29
N GLU A 67 -11.63 11.01 0.46
CA GLU A 67 -11.23 10.45 1.75
C GLU A 67 -9.73 10.61 2.02
N MET A 68 -9.31 10.32 3.26
CA MET A 68 -7.90 10.35 3.65
C MET A 68 -7.29 8.96 3.53
N PHE A 69 -6.12 8.88 2.90
CA PHE A 69 -5.26 7.71 3.00
C PHE A 69 -4.31 7.87 4.18
N ILE A 70 -4.23 6.85 5.04
CA ILE A 70 -3.33 6.83 6.20
C ILE A 70 -2.65 5.47 6.23
N VAL A 71 -1.33 5.46 6.42
CA VAL A 71 -0.54 4.23 6.56
C VAL A 71 0.68 4.50 7.44
N GLU A 72 1.16 3.48 8.14
CA GLU A 72 2.48 3.52 8.78
C GLU A 72 3.56 3.35 7.70
N ASN A 73 4.46 4.32 7.58
CA ASN A 73 5.52 4.32 6.58
C ASN A 73 6.69 3.39 6.99
N ILE A 74 7.68 3.24 6.11
CA ILE A 74 8.87 2.42 6.39
C ILE A 74 9.72 2.88 7.60
N ASN A 75 9.52 4.09 8.11
CA ASN A 75 10.20 4.62 9.30
C ASN A 75 9.39 4.39 10.59
N GLY A 76 8.20 3.80 10.51
CA GLY A 76 7.29 3.64 11.65
C GLY A 76 6.43 4.88 11.95
N GLU A 77 6.38 5.85 11.04
CA GLU A 77 5.60 7.08 11.22
C GLU A 77 4.28 6.99 10.45
N LEU A 78 3.21 7.53 11.03
CA LEU A 78 1.92 7.65 10.34
C LEU A 78 1.99 8.71 9.22
N ALA A 79 1.86 8.26 7.98
CA ALA A 79 1.77 9.10 6.80
C ALA A 79 0.31 9.21 6.33
N GLY A 80 -0.24 10.43 6.38
CA GLY A 80 -1.59 10.74 5.90
C GLY A 80 -1.61 11.61 4.64
N VAL A 81 -2.49 11.32 3.67
CA VAL A 81 -2.72 12.13 2.46
C VAL A 81 -4.23 12.31 2.21
N PRO A 82 -4.76 13.55 2.25
CA PRO A 82 -6.15 13.81 1.90
C PRO A 82 -6.33 13.79 0.38
N PHE A 83 -7.17 12.89 -0.14
CA PHE A 83 -7.39 12.81 -1.59
C PHE A 83 -8.13 14.02 -2.18
N THR A 84 -8.79 14.85 -1.36
CA THR A 84 -9.37 16.12 -1.80
C THR A 84 -8.34 17.10 -2.39
N LYS A 85 -7.06 16.96 -2.01
CA LYS A 85 -5.97 17.79 -2.51
C LYS A 85 -5.14 17.09 -3.61
N VAL A 86 -5.44 15.83 -3.93
CA VAL A 86 -4.65 15.04 -4.87
C VAL A 86 -5.22 15.25 -6.28
N THR A 87 -4.40 15.74 -7.20
CA THR A 87 -4.77 15.85 -8.63
C THR A 87 -4.49 14.56 -9.38
N TYR A 88 -3.38 13.91 -9.05
CA TYR A 88 -2.92 12.68 -9.68
C TYR A 88 -2.11 11.83 -8.71
N TRP A 89 -2.06 10.52 -8.95
CA TRP A 89 -1.24 9.60 -8.14
C TRP A 89 -0.62 8.51 -8.99
N THR A 90 0.53 8.02 -8.55
CA THR A 90 1.18 6.82 -9.09
C THR A 90 1.40 5.83 -7.96
N LEU A 91 1.36 4.55 -8.30
CA LEU A 91 1.53 3.45 -7.35
C LEU A 91 2.36 2.34 -7.98
N LYS A 92 3.38 1.90 -7.25
CA LYS A 92 4.19 0.73 -7.61
C LYS A 92 4.28 -0.21 -6.41
N ALA A 93 4.09 -1.50 -6.65
CA ALA A 93 4.36 -2.54 -5.66
C ALA A 93 5.50 -3.42 -6.16
N ARG A 94 6.35 -3.89 -5.24
CA ARG A 94 7.44 -4.84 -5.56
C ARG A 94 7.56 -5.86 -4.43
N GLU A 95 7.73 -7.12 -4.80
CA GLU A 95 8.06 -8.16 -3.83
C GLU A 95 9.46 -7.93 -3.28
N VAL A 96 9.61 -8.14 -1.99
CA VAL A 96 10.89 -8.04 -1.29
C VAL A 96 11.24 -9.44 -0.82
N THR A 97 12.16 -10.09 -1.52
CA THR A 97 12.77 -11.35 -1.05
C THR A 97 13.59 -11.04 0.19
N LYS A 98 13.30 -11.71 1.30
CA LYS A 98 14.15 -11.73 2.50
C LYS A 98 15.46 -12.47 2.14
N ASN A 99 16.36 -11.83 1.41
CA ASN A 99 17.78 -12.16 1.45
C ASN A 99 18.44 -11.15 2.39
N VAL A 100 18.15 -11.28 3.68
CA VAL A 100 19.03 -10.75 4.72
C VAL A 100 19.97 -11.89 5.08
N THR A 101 20.88 -12.20 4.15
CA THR A 101 22.14 -12.82 4.55
C THR A 101 22.98 -11.70 5.17
N GLU A 102 23.21 -11.86 6.47
CA GLU A 102 24.40 -11.43 7.20
C GLU A 102 24.71 -9.93 7.27
N SER A 103 24.41 -9.40 8.44
CA SER A 103 25.35 -8.57 9.22
C SER A 103 26.81 -8.77 8.81
N THR A 104 27.39 -7.79 8.13
CA THR A 104 28.85 -7.58 8.14
C THR A 104 29.10 -6.24 8.79
N ASN A 105 29.31 -6.31 10.12
CA ASN A 105 30.26 -5.44 10.80
C ASN A 105 31.57 -5.40 9.99
N ARG A 106 32.21 -4.21 9.98
CA ARG A 106 33.54 -3.81 9.43
C ARG A 106 33.35 -2.85 8.25
N ALA A 107 33.88 -1.64 8.29
CA ALA A 107 35.23 -1.32 8.75
C ALA A 107 35.29 -0.10 9.68
N SER A 108 35.85 -0.35 10.86
CA SER A 108 36.82 0.57 11.45
C SER A 108 38.07 0.58 10.56
N VAL A 109 38.52 1.76 10.14
CA VAL A 109 39.94 2.19 10.11
C VAL A 109 39.94 3.68 10.43
#